data_AF-A0A5J6UBX3-F1
#
_entry.id   AF-A0A5J6UBX3-F1
#
_cell.length_a   1.000
_cell.length_b   1.000
_cell.length_c   1.000
_cell.angle_alpha   90.00
_cell.angle_beta   90.00
_cell.angle_gamma   90.00
#
_symmetry.space_group_name_H-M   'P 1'
#
loop_
_entity.id
_entity.type
_entity.pdbx_description
1 polymer ?
#
loop_
_entity_poly.entity_id
_entity_poly.type
_entity_poly.pdbx_seq_one_letter_code
_entity_poly.pdbx_strand_id
1 'polypeptide(L)'
;MFRVFVALPIGGAFGAATSLLNALSSPYTAVGGAFADTVAGPVLQVVSRLLGVGWAWAALAVAVGCLARRPVHGALAGAAALLAATAAYYVLDPVLRQEPFGMHAGALLFWGIAAAVAGPPLGALGSRIGRPGPVGLLAGLVVPAGAALEMLVFRGPHPLVPLSAAEQVARWTVLAGAAAVALVVVVRRFAKL
;
A
#
# COMPACT_ATOMS: atom_id res chain seq x y z
N MET A 1 20.83 -13.71 -4.79
CA MET A 1 19.95 -13.84 -5.97
C MET A 1 18.51 -13.79 -5.46
N PHE A 2 17.86 -12.62 -5.46
CA PHE A 2 16.46 -12.53 -5.03
C PHE A 2 15.61 -13.24 -6.09
N ARG A 3 14.92 -14.31 -5.69
CA ARG A 3 14.02 -15.04 -6.58
C ARG A 3 12.72 -14.26 -6.64
N VAL A 4 12.29 -13.85 -7.83
CA VAL A 4 11.01 -13.15 -8.06
C VAL A 4 9.84 -13.86 -7.36
N PHE A 5 9.93 -15.17 -7.18
CA PHE A 5 8.98 -15.98 -6.40
C PHE A 5 8.75 -15.52 -4.95
N VAL A 6 9.69 -14.83 -4.30
CA VAL A 6 9.49 -14.26 -2.95
C VAL A 6 8.52 -13.08 -2.96
N ALA A 7 8.34 -12.42 -4.12
CA ALA A 7 7.37 -11.33 -4.27
C ALA A 7 5.93 -11.81 -4.11
N LEU A 8 5.62 -13.03 -4.57
CA LEU A 8 4.28 -13.62 -4.52
C LEU A 8 3.75 -13.78 -3.08
N PRO A 9 4.46 -14.45 -2.15
CA PRO A 9 3.98 -14.59 -0.78
C PRO A 9 3.94 -13.26 -0.03
N ILE A 10 4.88 -12.32 -0.29
CA ILE A 10 4.84 -10.98 0.33
C ILE A 10 3.59 -10.22 -0.14
N GLY A 11 3.35 -10.20 -1.45
CA GLY A 11 2.17 -9.56 -2.03
C GLY A 11 0.87 -10.20 -1.54
N GLY A 12 0.77 -11.52 -1.64
CA GLY A 12 -0.39 -12.28 -1.17
C GLY A 12 -0.69 -12.05 0.31
N ALA A 13 0.33 -12.05 1.18
CA ALA A 13 0.17 -11.75 2.59
C ALA A 13 -0.32 -10.31 2.82
N PHE A 14 0.23 -9.34 2.10
CA PHE A 14 -0.21 -7.94 2.18
C PHE A 14 -1.67 -7.76 1.74
N GLY A 15 -2.06 -8.36 0.61
CA GLY A 15 -3.43 -8.31 0.09
C GLY A 15 -4.42 -8.97 1.05
N ALA A 16 -4.07 -10.16 1.56
CA ALA A 16 -4.88 -10.89 2.53
C ALA A 16 -5.05 -10.12 3.84
N ALA A 17 -3.97 -9.57 4.38
CA ALA A 17 -4.02 -8.73 5.58
C ALA A 17 -4.90 -7.49 5.37
N THR A 18 -4.81 -6.86 4.19
CA THR A 18 -5.61 -5.68 3.85
C THR A 18 -7.10 -6.04 3.78
N SER A 19 -7.48 -7.15 3.14
CA SER A 19 -8.87 -7.60 3.10
C SER A 19 -9.40 -7.97 4.49
N LEU A 20 -8.59 -8.70 5.28
CA LEU A 20 -8.94 -9.03 6.67
C LEU A 20 -9.19 -7.77 7.51
N LEU A 21 -8.27 -6.79 7.45
CA LEU A 21 -8.41 -5.55 8.20
C LEU A 21 -9.61 -4.72 7.73
N ASN A 22 -9.94 -4.76 6.45
CA ASN A 22 -11.14 -4.12 5.91
C ASN A 22 -12.44 -4.81 6.36
N ALA A 23 -12.42 -6.13 6.56
CA ALA A 23 -13.55 -6.85 7.13
C ALA A 23 -13.69 -6.52 8.63
N LEU A 24 -12.60 -6.64 9.39
CA LEU A 24 -12.56 -6.37 10.82
C LEU A 24 -12.91 -4.92 11.18
N SER A 25 -12.58 -3.95 10.31
CA SER A 25 -12.88 -2.53 10.55
C SER A 25 -14.33 -2.14 10.25
N SER A 26 -15.08 -3.00 9.55
CA SER A 26 -16.44 -2.71 9.10
C SER A 26 -17.48 -3.23 10.09
N PRO A 27 -18.33 -2.35 10.68
CA PRO A 27 -19.37 -2.77 11.63
C PRO A 27 -20.47 -3.62 10.96
N TYR A 28 -20.51 -3.66 9.62
CA TYR A 28 -21.53 -4.37 8.85
C TYR A 28 -21.16 -5.81 8.52
N THR A 29 -19.94 -6.26 8.81
CA THR A 29 -19.53 -7.65 8.59
C THR A 29 -19.69 -8.46 9.86
N ALA A 30 -19.90 -9.78 9.72
CA ALA A 30 -20.03 -10.67 10.87
C ALA A 30 -18.80 -10.63 11.79
N VAL A 31 -17.60 -10.51 11.21
CA VAL A 31 -16.34 -10.44 11.98
C VAL A 31 -16.07 -9.05 12.57
N GLY A 32 -16.42 -7.97 11.85
CA GLY A 32 -16.18 -6.60 12.31
C GLY A 32 -17.22 -6.10 13.32
N GLY A 33 -18.45 -6.61 13.27
CA GLY A 33 -19.50 -6.31 14.25
C GLY A 33 -19.09 -6.62 15.69
N ALA A 34 -18.28 -7.66 15.91
CA ALA A 34 -17.74 -8.02 17.22
C ALA A 34 -16.79 -6.96 17.81
N PHE A 35 -16.22 -6.09 16.99
CA PHE A 35 -15.28 -5.05 17.40
C PHE A 35 -15.87 -3.64 17.40
N ALA A 36 -17.08 -3.46 16.86
CA ALA A 36 -17.68 -2.15 16.61
C ALA A 36 -17.75 -1.26 17.86
N ASP A 37 -18.18 -1.85 18.99
CA ASP A 37 -18.34 -1.14 20.27
C ASP A 37 -17.13 -1.29 21.20
N THR A 38 -16.01 -1.80 20.69
CA THR A 38 -14.78 -2.01 21.46
C THR A 38 -13.76 -0.91 21.19
N VAL A 39 -12.78 -0.77 22.09
CA VAL A 39 -11.62 0.12 21.86
C VAL A 39 -10.78 -0.28 20.64
N ALA A 40 -10.90 -1.53 20.16
CA ALA A 40 -10.20 -2.00 18.99
C ALA A 40 -10.81 -1.49 17.68
N GLY A 41 -12.12 -1.19 17.66
CA GLY A 41 -12.85 -0.76 16.45
C GLY A 41 -12.22 0.46 15.77
N PRO A 42 -12.01 1.59 16.48
CA PRO A 42 -11.34 2.76 15.91
C PRO A 42 -9.91 2.49 15.42
N VAL A 43 -9.16 1.64 16.14
CA VAL A 43 -7.79 1.26 15.74
C VAL A 43 -7.82 0.47 14.44
N LEU A 44 -8.72 -0.52 14.31
CA LEU A 44 -8.90 -1.32 13.10
C LEU A 44 -9.30 -0.44 11.91
N GLN A 45 -10.16 0.57 12.12
CA GLN A 45 -10.48 1.55 11.09
C GLN A 45 -9.25 2.33 10.62
N VAL A 46 -8.43 2.84 11.54
CA VAL A 46 -7.18 3.55 11.18
C VAL A 46 -6.26 2.62 10.38
N VAL A 47 -6.00 1.41 10.86
CA VAL A 47 -5.09 0.47 10.18
C VAL A 47 -5.63 0.07 8.80
N SER A 48 -6.93 -0.18 8.68
CA SER A 48 -7.60 -0.43 7.40
C SER A 48 -7.42 0.75 6.44
N ARG A 49 -7.54 2.01 6.91
CA ARG A 49 -7.28 3.19 6.08
C ARG A 49 -5.80 3.38 5.74
N LEU A 50 -4.87 2.88 6.54
CA LEU A 50 -3.44 2.93 6.23
C LEU A 50 -3.05 1.94 5.13
N LEU A 51 -3.65 0.75 5.10
CA LEU A 51 -3.34 -0.29 4.11
C LEU A 51 -4.21 -0.21 2.84
N GLY A 52 -5.44 0.28 2.96
CA GLY A 52 -6.42 0.34 1.87
C GLY A 52 -6.24 1.49 0.87
N VAL A 53 -5.09 2.17 0.90
CA VAL A 53 -4.84 3.40 0.12
C VAL A 53 -3.67 3.24 -0.84
N GLY A 54 -3.67 4.01 -1.92
CA GLY A 54 -2.82 3.78 -3.08
C GLY A 54 -1.33 3.83 -2.76
N TRP A 55 -0.91 4.71 -1.86
CA TRP A 55 0.50 4.83 -1.46
C TRP A 55 1.04 3.57 -0.81
N ALA A 56 0.24 2.82 -0.04
CA ALA A 56 0.68 1.61 0.64
C ALA A 56 0.95 0.47 -0.35
N TRP A 57 0.09 0.37 -1.38
CA TRP A 57 0.28 -0.57 -2.49
C TRP A 57 1.49 -0.18 -3.34
N ALA A 58 1.68 1.11 -3.62
CA ALA A 58 2.88 1.59 -4.29
C ALA A 58 4.15 1.28 -3.47
N ALA A 59 4.11 1.49 -2.15
CA ALA A 59 5.19 1.17 -1.23
C ALA A 59 5.54 -0.32 -1.24
N LEU A 60 4.55 -1.22 -1.31
CA LEU A 60 4.77 -2.66 -1.47
C LEU A 60 5.61 -2.97 -2.73
N ALA A 61 5.20 -2.43 -3.88
CA ALA A 61 5.91 -2.66 -5.15
C ALA A 61 7.36 -2.14 -5.09
N VAL A 62 7.55 -0.95 -4.53
CA VAL A 62 8.86 -0.32 -4.35
C VAL A 62 9.73 -1.12 -3.36
N ALA A 63 9.18 -1.55 -2.23
CA ALA A 63 9.91 -2.32 -1.22
C ALA A 63 10.38 -3.67 -1.77
N VAL A 64 9.50 -4.42 -2.43
CA VAL A 64 9.84 -5.68 -3.08
C VAL A 64 10.86 -5.46 -4.21
N GLY A 65 10.73 -4.37 -4.98
CA GLY A 65 11.71 -3.97 -5.98
C GLY A 65 13.10 -3.67 -5.40
N CYS A 66 13.15 -3.06 -4.22
CA CYS A 66 14.40 -2.79 -3.49
C CYS A 66 15.12 -4.09 -3.10
N LEU A 67 14.38 -5.12 -2.68
CA LEU A 67 14.95 -6.43 -2.37
C LEU A 67 15.58 -7.11 -3.60
N ALA A 68 15.07 -6.84 -4.80
CA ALA A 68 15.57 -7.43 -6.04
C ALA A 68 16.91 -6.86 -6.52
N ARG A 69 17.26 -5.63 -6.12
CA ARG A 69 18.51 -4.88 -6.45
C ARG A 69 18.83 -4.63 -7.94
N ARG A 70 18.20 -5.34 -8.88
CA ARG A 70 18.36 -5.18 -10.33
C ARG A 70 17.06 -4.65 -10.96
N PRO A 71 17.08 -3.68 -11.88
CA PRO A 71 15.87 -3.05 -12.42
C PRO A 71 14.87 -4.02 -13.05
N VAL A 72 15.33 -4.95 -13.89
CA VAL A 72 14.45 -5.95 -14.53
C VAL A 72 13.83 -6.88 -13.49
N HIS A 73 14.61 -7.32 -12.50
CA HIS A 73 14.08 -8.17 -11.43
C HIS A 73 13.15 -7.40 -10.51
N GLY A 74 13.45 -6.13 -10.25
CA GLY A 74 12.60 -5.23 -9.48
C GLY A 74 11.26 -5.00 -10.18
N ALA A 75 11.25 -4.77 -11.49
CA ALA A 75 10.03 -4.64 -12.27
C ALA A 75 9.15 -5.89 -12.19
N LEU A 76 9.73 -7.07 -12.43
CA LEU A 76 9.02 -8.34 -12.34
C LEU A 76 8.52 -8.62 -10.92
N ALA A 77 9.34 -8.34 -9.90
CA ALA A 77 8.97 -8.55 -8.51
C ALA A 77 7.89 -7.57 -8.04
N GLY A 78 7.95 -6.31 -8.45
CA GLY A 78 6.91 -5.31 -8.16
C GLY A 78 5.57 -5.69 -8.80
N ALA A 79 5.57 -6.08 -10.07
CA ALA A 79 4.37 -6.58 -10.75
C ALA A 79 3.81 -7.84 -10.08
N ALA A 80 4.66 -8.83 -9.79
CA ALA A 80 4.25 -10.07 -9.13
C ALA A 80 3.66 -9.82 -7.74
N ALA A 81 4.26 -8.94 -6.94
CA ALA A 81 3.76 -8.59 -5.62
C ALA A 81 2.40 -7.90 -5.69
N LEU A 82 2.21 -6.92 -6.58
CA LEU A 82 0.92 -6.23 -6.71
C LEU A 82 -0.16 -7.16 -7.25
N LEU A 83 0.14 -7.98 -8.26
CA LEU A 83 -0.83 -8.95 -8.80
C LEU A 83 -1.25 -9.96 -7.73
N ALA A 84 -0.30 -10.50 -6.96
CA ALA A 84 -0.58 -11.42 -5.86
C ALA A 84 -1.39 -10.74 -4.75
N ALA A 85 -1.07 -9.49 -4.41
CA ALA A 85 -1.82 -8.71 -3.42
C ALA A 85 -3.26 -8.45 -3.89
N THR A 86 -3.45 -8.03 -5.15
CA THR A 86 -4.78 -7.76 -5.72
C THR A 86 -5.61 -9.04 -5.77
N ALA A 87 -5.02 -10.14 -6.24
CA ALA A 87 -5.69 -11.44 -6.27
C ALA A 87 -6.09 -11.89 -4.87
N ALA A 88 -5.17 -11.89 -3.91
CA ALA A 88 -5.45 -12.29 -2.52
C ALA A 88 -6.53 -11.41 -1.89
N TYR A 89 -6.47 -10.09 -2.09
CA TYR A 89 -7.46 -9.15 -1.60
C TYR A 89 -8.86 -9.48 -2.13
N TYR A 90 -9.03 -9.55 -3.45
CA TYR A 90 -10.35 -9.73 -4.07
C TYR A 90 -10.88 -11.17 -4.04
N VAL A 91 -10.04 -12.16 -3.77
CA VAL A 91 -10.48 -13.54 -3.51
C VAL A 91 -10.96 -13.69 -2.06
N LEU A 92 -10.33 -13.02 -1.10
CA LEU A 92 -10.70 -13.11 0.32
C LEU A 92 -11.87 -12.20 0.70
N ASP A 93 -11.99 -11.02 0.10
CA ASP A 93 -13.06 -10.06 0.44
C ASP A 93 -14.47 -10.67 0.35
N PRO A 94 -14.84 -11.40 -0.73
CA PRO A 94 -16.14 -12.06 -0.84
C PRO A 94 -16.40 -13.07 0.28
N VAL A 95 -15.36 -13.82 0.67
CA VAL A 95 -15.45 -14.83 1.73
C VAL A 95 -15.64 -14.16 3.09
N LEU A 96 -14.86 -13.11 3.38
CA LEU A 96 -14.90 -12.42 4.67
C LEU A 96 -16.16 -11.56 4.83
N ARG A 97 -16.71 -11.05 3.73
CA ARG A 97 -17.92 -10.21 3.72
C ARG A 97 -19.20 -10.97 3.44
N GLN A 98 -19.12 -12.26 3.09
CA GLN A 98 -20.25 -13.09 2.68
C GLN A 98 -20.99 -12.51 1.46
N GLU A 99 -20.22 -11.99 0.51
CA GLU A 99 -20.73 -11.35 -0.71
C GLU A 99 -20.48 -12.25 -1.93
N PRO A 100 -21.34 -12.21 -2.98
CA PRO A 100 -21.09 -12.94 -4.21
C PRO A 100 -19.79 -12.49 -4.90
N PHE A 101 -18.94 -13.46 -5.29
CA PHE A 101 -17.68 -13.20 -6.01
C PHE A 101 -17.87 -12.36 -7.28
N GLY A 102 -19.01 -12.51 -7.97
CA GLY A 102 -19.34 -11.74 -9.18
C GLY A 102 -19.31 -10.22 -8.97
N MET A 103 -19.59 -9.73 -7.76
CA MET A 103 -19.51 -8.29 -7.43
C MET A 103 -18.07 -7.77 -7.41
N HIS A 104 -17.08 -8.66 -7.28
CA HIS A 104 -15.66 -8.31 -7.13
C HIS A 104 -14.86 -8.58 -8.40
N ALA A 105 -15.37 -9.40 -9.32
CA ALA A 105 -14.67 -9.80 -10.54
C ALA A 105 -14.24 -8.60 -11.41
N GLY A 106 -15.13 -7.60 -11.57
CA GLY A 106 -14.80 -6.38 -12.31
C GLY A 106 -13.69 -5.55 -11.65
N ALA A 107 -13.74 -5.41 -10.32
CA ALA A 107 -12.72 -4.70 -9.56
C ALA A 107 -11.37 -5.46 -9.58
N LEU A 108 -11.39 -6.79 -9.44
CA LEU A 108 -10.22 -7.65 -9.59
C LEU A 108 -9.54 -7.45 -10.95
N LEU A 109 -10.31 -7.40 -12.03
CA LEU A 109 -9.76 -7.17 -13.37
C LEU A 109 -9.17 -5.77 -13.50
N PHE A 110 -9.93 -4.73 -13.10
CA PHE A 110 -9.48 -3.35 -13.18
C PHE A 110 -8.19 -3.11 -12.39
N TRP A 111 -8.16 -3.54 -11.12
CA TRP A 111 -6.99 -3.38 -10.26
C TRP A 111 -5.87 -4.35 -10.62
N GLY A 112 -6.17 -5.49 -11.23
CA GLY A 112 -5.17 -6.40 -11.79
C GLY A 112 -4.43 -5.76 -12.96
N ILE A 113 -5.14 -5.07 -13.85
CA ILE A 113 -4.55 -4.28 -14.94
C ILE A 113 -3.71 -3.13 -14.36
N ALA A 114 -4.25 -2.39 -13.39
CA ALA A 114 -3.51 -1.31 -12.73
C ALA A 114 -2.22 -1.82 -12.08
N ALA A 115 -2.27 -2.98 -11.40
CA ALA A 115 -1.11 -3.65 -10.82
C ALA A 115 -0.07 -4.07 -11.87
N ALA A 116 -0.52 -4.63 -13.00
CA ALA A 116 0.36 -5.03 -14.10
C ALA A 116 1.05 -3.82 -14.77
N VAL A 117 0.38 -2.67 -14.83
CA VAL A 117 0.92 -1.44 -15.44
C VAL A 117 1.82 -0.67 -14.47
N ALA A 118 1.39 -0.49 -13.22
CA ALA A 118 2.12 0.31 -12.23
C ALA A 118 3.24 -0.47 -11.53
N GLY A 119 3.11 -1.79 -11.39
CA GLY A 119 4.07 -2.65 -10.70
C GLY A 119 5.48 -2.62 -11.31
N PRO A 120 5.65 -2.78 -12.64
CA PRO A 120 6.96 -2.72 -13.29
C PRO A 120 7.74 -1.42 -13.03
N PRO A 121 7.21 -0.20 -13.29
CA PRO A 121 7.96 1.02 -13.04
C PRO A 121 8.25 1.24 -11.55
N LEU A 122 7.29 0.96 -10.65
CA LEU A 122 7.50 1.11 -9.21
C LEU A 122 8.55 0.14 -8.67
N GLY A 123 8.51 -1.12 -9.09
CA GLY A 123 9.51 -2.12 -8.72
C GLY A 123 10.90 -1.81 -9.27
N ALA A 124 10.98 -1.29 -10.51
CA ALA A 124 12.24 -0.83 -11.09
C ALA A 124 12.82 0.36 -10.32
N LEU A 125 11.98 1.31 -9.87
CA LEU A 125 12.37 2.43 -9.01
C LEU A 125 12.89 1.94 -7.67
N GLY A 126 12.19 1.00 -7.03
CA GLY A 126 12.61 0.37 -5.79
C GLY A 126 14.03 -0.20 -5.85
N SER A 127 14.39 -0.85 -6.95
CA SER A 127 15.74 -1.39 -7.15
C SER A 127 16.86 -0.33 -7.18
N ARG A 128 16.51 0.95 -7.29
CA ARG A 128 17.45 2.08 -7.39
C ARG A 128 17.60 2.88 -6.09
N ILE A 129 16.80 2.65 -5.06
CA ILE A 129 16.81 3.44 -3.80
C ILE A 129 18.22 3.47 -3.16
N GLY A 130 18.94 2.35 -3.19
CA GLY A 130 20.29 2.26 -2.63
C GLY A 130 21.42 2.82 -3.50
N ARG A 131 21.12 3.42 -4.66
CA ARG A 131 22.18 3.95 -5.54
C ARG A 131 22.69 5.30 -5.04
N PRO A 132 24.01 5.53 -5.04
CA PRO A 132 24.54 6.86 -4.74
C PRO A 132 24.10 7.85 -5.82
N GLY A 133 23.83 9.09 -5.41
CA GLY A 133 23.51 10.19 -6.32
C GLY A 133 22.01 10.52 -6.44
N PRO A 134 21.65 11.41 -7.38
CA PRO A 134 20.29 11.93 -7.51
C PRO A 134 19.26 10.85 -7.86
N VAL A 135 19.66 9.80 -8.59
CA VAL A 135 18.75 8.71 -8.97
C VAL A 135 18.23 7.93 -7.76
N GLY A 136 19.11 7.60 -6.81
CA GLY A 136 18.69 6.90 -5.59
C GLY A 136 17.88 7.80 -4.65
N LEU A 137 18.23 9.09 -4.57
CA LEU A 137 17.45 10.09 -3.85
C LEU A 137 16.02 10.19 -4.40
N LEU A 138 15.87 10.40 -5.71
CA LEU A 138 14.57 10.50 -6.35
C LEU A 138 13.77 9.21 -6.15
N ALA A 139 14.38 8.05 -6.36
CA ALA A 139 13.73 6.76 -6.12
C ALA A 139 13.26 6.58 -4.67
N GLY A 140 14.06 7.01 -3.69
CA GLY A 140 13.71 6.96 -2.27
C GLY A 140 12.59 7.92 -1.88
N LEU A 141 12.39 9.01 -2.64
CA LEU A 141 11.34 9.99 -2.40
C LEU A 141 10.01 9.66 -3.07
N VAL A 142 9.96 8.71 -4.02
CA VAL A 142 8.72 8.35 -4.75
C VAL A 142 7.58 7.98 -3.79
N VAL A 143 7.84 7.11 -2.82
CA VAL A 143 6.81 6.65 -1.86
C VAL A 143 6.36 7.77 -0.92
N PRO A 144 7.23 8.49 -0.20
CA PRO A 144 6.78 9.56 0.69
C PRO A 144 6.13 10.72 -0.09
N ALA A 145 6.61 11.06 -1.29
CA ALA A 145 5.97 12.07 -2.13
C ALA A 145 4.58 11.62 -2.60
N GLY A 146 4.44 10.36 -3.04
CA GLY A 146 3.14 9.80 -3.43
C GLY A 146 2.15 9.74 -2.26
N ALA A 147 2.63 9.35 -1.07
CA ALA A 147 1.83 9.34 0.16
C ALA A 147 1.36 10.75 0.53
N ALA A 148 2.24 11.75 0.48
CA ALA A 148 1.87 13.14 0.73
C ALA A 148 0.87 13.67 -0.32
N LEU A 149 1.10 13.38 -1.61
CA LEU A 149 0.20 13.77 -2.69
C LEU A 149 -1.20 13.18 -2.51
N GLU A 150 -1.29 11.89 -2.17
CA GLU A 150 -2.58 11.24 -1.94
C GLU A 150 -3.32 11.87 -0.74
N MET A 151 -2.62 12.12 0.36
CA MET A 151 -3.25 12.69 1.57
C MET A 151 -3.63 14.17 1.42
N LEU A 152 -2.85 14.96 0.68
CA LEU A 152 -3.07 16.40 0.56
C LEU A 152 -4.05 16.75 -0.57
N VAL A 153 -3.97 16.03 -1.70
CA VAL A 153 -4.71 16.37 -2.92
C VAL A 153 -5.90 15.42 -3.11
N PHE A 154 -5.65 14.12 -3.26
CA PHE A 154 -6.72 13.17 -3.61
C PHE A 154 -7.66 12.86 -2.44
N ARG A 155 -7.16 12.93 -1.21
CA ARG A 155 -7.90 12.73 0.04
C ARG A 155 -7.87 13.99 0.91
N GLY A 156 -7.77 15.15 0.26
CA GLY A 156 -7.92 16.46 0.89
C GLY A 156 -9.28 16.60 1.61
N PRO A 157 -9.40 17.47 2.62
CA PRO A 157 -10.68 17.69 3.29
C PRO A 157 -11.66 18.28 2.27
N HIS A 158 -12.85 17.68 2.14
CA HIS A 158 -13.89 18.21 1.27
C HIS A 158 -14.87 19.06 2.09
N PRO A 159 -15.25 20.28 1.66
CA PRO A 159 -16.12 21.17 2.44
C PRO A 159 -17.47 20.55 2.81
N LEU A 160 -17.98 19.66 1.95
CA LEU A 160 -19.29 19.02 2.12
C LEU A 160 -19.25 17.68 2.85
N VAL A 161 -18.07 17.07 3.01
CA VAL A 161 -17.93 15.73 3.61
C VAL A 161 -16.75 15.77 4.58
N PRO A 162 -17.01 15.96 5.90
CA PRO A 162 -15.95 16.00 6.89
C PRO A 162 -15.27 14.62 6.98
N LEU A 163 -13.97 14.63 7.22
CA LEU A 163 -13.21 13.41 7.50
C LEU A 163 -13.67 12.84 8.85
N SER A 164 -13.86 11.53 8.88
CA SER A 164 -14.01 10.80 10.16
C SER A 164 -12.74 10.93 11.01
N ALA A 165 -12.87 10.72 12.32
CA ALA A 165 -11.72 10.74 13.22
C ALA A 165 -10.63 9.74 12.80
N ALA A 166 -11.01 8.53 12.38
CA ALA A 166 -10.07 7.52 11.90
C ALA A 166 -9.33 7.95 10.62
N GLU A 167 -10.02 8.60 9.68
CA GLU A 167 -9.39 9.16 8.47
C GLU A 167 -8.44 10.29 8.81
N GLN A 168 -8.81 11.15 9.76
CA GLN A 168 -7.95 12.25 10.19
C GLN A 168 -6.67 11.73 10.87
N VAL A 169 -6.79 10.73 11.75
CA VAL A 169 -5.63 10.07 12.38
C VAL A 169 -4.76 9.38 11.34
N ALA A 170 -5.35 8.60 10.43
CA ALA A 170 -4.61 7.92 9.36
C ALA A 170 -3.87 8.93 8.48
N ARG A 171 -4.53 10.02 8.08
CA ARG A 171 -3.93 11.10 7.29
C ARG A 171 -2.70 11.69 7.96
N TRP A 172 -2.81 12.10 9.22
CA TRP A 172 -1.69 12.70 9.94
C TRP A 172 -0.55 11.70 10.17
N THR A 173 -0.90 10.44 10.42
CA THR A 173 0.09 9.35 10.55
C THR A 173 0.88 9.17 9.25
N VAL A 174 0.20 9.15 8.10
CA VAL A 174 0.84 9.03 6.78
C VAL A 174 1.71 10.25 6.48
N LEU A 175 1.22 11.47 6.73
CA LEU A 175 1.99 12.70 6.49
C LEU A 175 3.24 12.79 7.37
N ALA A 176 3.11 12.49 8.66
CA ALA A 176 4.24 12.47 9.59
C ALA A 176 5.26 11.40 9.19
N GLY A 177 4.80 10.19 8.86
CA GLY A 177 5.66 9.10 8.39
C GLY A 177 6.37 9.44 7.08
N ALA A 178 5.65 10.01 6.11
CA ALA A 178 6.22 10.45 4.84
C ALA A 178 7.29 11.53 5.03
N ALA A 179 7.03 12.52 5.89
CA ALA A 179 8.00 13.57 6.22
C ALA A 179 9.25 12.99 6.91
N ALA A 180 9.08 12.08 7.87
CA ALA A 180 10.19 11.42 8.56
C ALA A 180 11.04 10.59 7.59
N VAL A 181 10.43 9.78 6.72
CA VAL A 181 11.15 8.99 5.71
C VAL A 181 11.86 9.89 4.71
N ALA A 182 11.21 10.95 4.22
CA ALA A 182 11.82 11.91 3.32
C ALA A 182 13.04 12.59 3.97
N LEU A 183 12.93 13.00 5.24
CA LEU A 183 14.03 13.58 5.99
C LEU A 183 15.21 12.60 6.09
N VAL A 184 14.96 11.33 6.45
CA VAL A 184 16.01 10.30 6.52
C VAL A 184 16.70 10.10 5.17
N VAL A 185 15.93 10.02 4.09
CA VAL A 185 16.43 9.86 2.72
C VAL A 185 17.32 11.05 2.32
N VAL A 186 16.89 12.28 2.63
CA VAL A 186 17.65 13.50 2.36
C VAL A 186 18.91 13.59 3.21
N VAL A 187 18.80 13.35 4.52
CA VAL A 187 19.96 13.41 5.44
C VAL A 187 21.02 12.39 5.06
N ARG A 188 20.63 11.14 4.77
CA ARG A 188 21.58 10.10 4.29
C ARG A 188 22.33 10.54 3.04
N ARG A 189 21.65 11.24 2.12
CA ARG A 189 22.28 11.74 0.89
C ARG A 189 23.39 12.77 1.14
N PHE A 190 23.19 13.66 2.11
CA PHE A 190 24.10 14.77 2.40
C PHE A 190 25.14 14.46 3.49
N ALA A 191 24.86 13.51 4.38
CA ALA A 191 25.75 13.14 5.48
C ALA A 191 26.94 12.23 5.08
N LYS A 192 27.03 11.78 3.81
CA LYS A 192 28.01 10.75 3.36
C LYS A 192 28.04 9.51 4.30
N LEU A 193 26.87 9.07 4.77
CA LEU A 193 26.67 7.76 5.39
C LEU A 193 26.22 6.74 4.33
#